data_AF-Q0FN26-F1
#
_entry.id   AF-Q0FN26-F1
#
_cell.length_a   1.000
_cell.length_b   1.000
_cell.length_c   1.000
_cell.angle_alpha   90.00
_cell.angle_beta   90.00
_cell.angle_gamma   90.00
#
_symmetry.space_group_name_H-M   'P 1'
#
loop_
_entity.id
_entity.type
_entity.pdbx_description
1 polymer ?
#
loop_
_entity_poly.entity_id
_entity_poly.type
_entity_poly.pdbx_seq_one_letter_code
_entity_poly.pdbx_strand_id
1 'polypeptide(L)'
;MRNYTFRKMTQQDFKARVSRIDPEFSRHGEVKKSFSSPARPIMSLIMGFGWAYLVISVARNRGHIENSLLQGNLPAEYHDYVFFMLAALLAVSAVMLGIHLFRFLMARRASTDKRNSGGLLAGALAAGALVYTPASVFDAGLGMIDQNSRSLIVAASSTANIDLASIAFVSSNGLN
;
A
#
# COMPACT_ATOMS: atom_id res chain seq x y z
N MET A 1 42.08 -30.31 -49.83
CA MET A 1 40.67 -30.15 -49.39
C MET A 1 40.62 -30.40 -47.89
N ARG A 2 40.16 -29.43 -47.07
CA ARG A 2 40.05 -29.60 -45.61
C ARG A 2 38.78 -30.39 -45.29
N ASN A 3 38.94 -31.58 -44.71
CA ASN A 3 37.83 -32.41 -44.26
C ASN A 3 37.23 -31.79 -42.99
N TYR A 4 36.03 -31.21 -43.09
CA TYR A 4 35.26 -30.80 -41.92
C TYR A 4 34.43 -31.98 -41.43
N THR A 5 34.81 -32.54 -40.28
CA THR A 5 34.03 -33.57 -39.60
C THR A 5 32.84 -32.89 -38.91
N PHE A 6 31.65 -32.99 -39.52
CA PHE A 6 30.41 -32.56 -38.88
C PHE A 6 30.09 -33.47 -37.70
N ARG A 7 30.55 -33.10 -36.50
CA ARG A 7 30.15 -33.78 -35.26
C ARG A 7 28.70 -33.41 -34.96
N LYS A 8 27.81 -34.42 -34.96
CA LYS A 8 26.42 -34.24 -34.54
C LYS A 8 26.39 -33.71 -33.11
N MET A 9 25.70 -32.60 -32.91
CA MET A 9 25.51 -31.99 -31.59
C MET A 9 24.61 -32.89 -30.75
N THR A 10 25.06 -33.26 -29.56
CA THR A 10 24.22 -34.05 -28.64
C THR A 10 23.23 -33.13 -27.92
N GLN A 11 22.15 -33.71 -27.40
CA GLN A 11 21.17 -32.95 -26.62
C GLN A 11 21.79 -32.33 -25.36
N GLN A 12 22.79 -32.98 -24.77
CA GLN A 12 23.55 -32.47 -23.63
C GLN A 12 24.40 -31.26 -24.03
N ASP A 13 25.08 -31.33 -25.17
CA ASP A 13 25.86 -30.19 -25.71
C ASP A 13 24.95 -28.99 -26.00
N PHE A 14 23.74 -29.24 -26.51
CA PHE A 14 22.76 -28.19 -26.74
C PHE A 14 22.31 -27.53 -25.43
N LYS A 15 21.90 -28.33 -24.43
CA LYS A 15 21.52 -27.80 -23.10
C LYS A 15 22.65 -27.00 -22.45
N ALA A 16 23.89 -27.50 -22.54
CA ALA A 16 25.06 -26.82 -21.97
C ALA A 16 25.45 -25.52 -22.71
N ARG A 17 25.05 -25.36 -23.98
CA ARG A 17 25.21 -24.08 -24.70
C ARG A 17 24.08 -23.13 -24.37
N VAL A 18 22.84 -23.61 -24.35
CA VAL A 18 21.67 -22.81 -23.98
C VAL A 18 21.86 -22.24 -22.57
N SER A 19 22.33 -23.03 -21.60
CA SER A 19 22.59 -22.55 -20.23
C SER A 19 23.71 -21.51 -20.12
N ARG A 20 24.63 -21.45 -21.09
CA ARG A 20 25.71 -20.45 -21.13
C ARG A 20 25.27 -19.15 -21.79
N ILE A 21 24.44 -19.25 -22.83
CA ILE A 21 23.94 -18.08 -23.57
C ILE A 21 22.78 -17.43 -22.81
N ASP A 22 21.87 -18.24 -22.27
CA ASP A 22 20.70 -17.79 -21.54
C ASP A 22 20.42 -18.74 -20.34
N PRO A 23 21.05 -18.46 -19.18
CA PRO A 23 20.85 -19.25 -17.97
C PRO A 23 19.39 -19.27 -17.52
N GLU A 24 18.66 -18.16 -17.72
CA GLU A 24 17.26 -17.99 -17.34
C GLU A 24 16.35 -18.90 -18.19
N PHE A 25 16.53 -18.89 -19.52
CA PHE A 25 15.81 -19.76 -20.45
C PHE A 25 16.10 -21.24 -20.19
N SER A 26 17.35 -21.59 -19.90
CA SER A 26 17.70 -22.99 -19.63
C SER A 26 17.00 -23.57 -18.40
N ARG A 27 16.65 -22.70 -17.45
CA ARG A 27 16.11 -23.08 -16.15
C ARG A 27 14.59 -23.00 -16.10
N HIS A 28 13.98 -22.09 -16.87
CA HIS A 28 12.54 -21.85 -16.83
C HIS A 28 11.83 -21.98 -18.19
N GLY A 29 12.55 -22.19 -19.29
CA GLY A 29 12.01 -22.26 -20.65
C GLY A 29 11.67 -20.89 -21.25
N GLU A 30 10.85 -20.85 -22.30
CA GLU A 30 10.17 -19.62 -22.75
C GLU A 30 9.17 -19.17 -21.68
N VAL A 31 9.66 -18.56 -20.61
CA VAL A 31 8.80 -17.80 -19.72
C VAL A 31 8.63 -16.46 -20.40
N LYS A 32 7.40 -16.12 -20.82
CA LYS A 32 7.04 -14.72 -21.05
C LYS A 32 7.57 -13.95 -19.85
N LYS A 33 8.48 -12.98 -20.06
CA LYS A 33 8.92 -12.07 -19.00
C LYS A 33 7.65 -11.53 -18.34
N SER A 34 7.29 -12.11 -17.20
CA SER A 34 6.22 -11.59 -16.39
C SER A 34 6.71 -10.22 -16.00
N PHE A 35 6.01 -9.18 -16.43
CA PHE A 35 6.24 -7.83 -15.97
C PHE A 35 5.95 -7.84 -14.46
N SER A 36 6.95 -8.22 -13.67
CA SER A 36 6.89 -8.13 -12.22
C SER A 36 6.67 -6.67 -11.93
N SER A 37 5.45 -6.34 -11.48
CA SER A 37 5.14 -4.99 -11.03
C SER A 37 6.19 -4.58 -9.99
N PRO A 38 6.76 -3.38 -10.07
CA PRO A 38 7.79 -2.96 -9.12
C PRO A 38 7.22 -2.97 -7.70
N ALA A 39 8.07 -3.29 -6.72
CA ALA A 39 7.67 -3.26 -5.32
C ALA A 39 7.44 -1.80 -4.92
N ARG A 40 6.21 -1.46 -4.54
CA ARG A 40 5.79 -0.13 -4.08
C ARG A 40 5.13 -0.25 -2.70
N PRO A 41 5.88 -0.67 -1.66
CA PRO A 41 5.31 -0.97 -0.35
C PRO A 41 4.72 0.27 0.33
N ILE A 42 5.32 1.45 0.16
CA ILE A 42 4.84 2.70 0.76
C ILE A 42 3.51 3.13 0.13
N MET A 43 3.41 3.13 -1.20
CA MET A 43 2.14 3.40 -1.89
C MET A 43 1.06 2.39 -1.50
N SER A 44 1.44 1.11 -1.38
CA SER A 44 0.51 0.06 -0.94
C SER A 44 0.01 0.32 0.49
N LEU A 45 0.89 0.80 1.38
CA LEU A 45 0.55 1.17 2.74
C LEU A 45 -0.42 2.36 2.79
N ILE A 46 -0.13 3.44 2.06
CA ILE A 46 -1.01 4.61 2.02
C ILE A 46 -2.38 4.22 1.47
N MET A 47 -2.40 3.41 0.40
CA MET A 47 -3.65 2.90 -0.17
C MET A 47 -4.43 2.03 0.82
N GLY A 48 -3.75 1.09 1.49
CA GLY A 48 -4.36 0.23 2.50
C GLY A 48 -4.92 1.01 3.69
N PHE A 49 -4.18 2.03 4.16
CA PHE A 49 -4.63 2.93 5.21
C PHE A 49 -5.87 3.72 4.77
N GLY A 50 -5.81 4.42 3.64
CA GLY A 50 -6.91 5.25 3.17
C GLY A 50 -8.19 4.45 2.93
N TRP A 51 -8.07 3.28 2.29
CA TRP A 51 -9.21 2.41 2.03
C TRP A 51 -9.82 1.85 3.31
N ALA A 52 -9.00 1.29 4.22
CA ALA A 52 -9.49 0.74 5.47
C ALA A 52 -10.12 1.82 6.36
N TYR A 53 -9.50 3.00 6.43
CA TYR A 53 -10.04 4.14 7.16
C TYR A 53 -11.43 4.54 6.65
N LEU A 54 -11.61 4.59 5.33
CA LEU A 54 -12.91 4.87 4.72
C LEU A 54 -13.94 3.82 5.11
N VAL A 55 -13.64 2.53 4.92
CA VAL A 55 -14.57 1.43 5.21
C VAL A 55 -14.95 1.40 6.68
N ILE A 56 -13.98 1.56 7.58
CA ILE A 56 -14.22 1.61 9.02
C ILE A 56 -15.07 2.85 9.39
N SER A 57 -14.81 3.99 8.76
CA SER A 57 -15.59 5.22 8.99
C SER A 57 -17.04 5.05 8.56
N VAL A 58 -17.30 4.42 7.40
CA VAL A 58 -18.65 4.07 6.96
C VAL A 58 -19.33 3.15 7.97
N ALA A 59 -18.63 2.10 8.43
CA ALA A 59 -19.16 1.13 9.38
C ALA A 59 -19.56 1.77 10.72
N ARG A 60 -18.70 2.64 11.26
CA ARG A 60 -18.93 3.29 12.55
C ARG A 60 -20.02 4.36 12.50
N ASN A 61 -20.20 5.01 11.35
CA ASN A 61 -21.14 6.12 11.20
C ASN A 61 -22.51 5.70 10.65
N ARG A 62 -22.90 4.41 10.78
CA ARG A 62 -24.20 3.90 10.30
C ARG A 62 -25.38 4.77 10.73
N GLY A 63 -25.46 5.14 12.01
CA GLY A 63 -26.56 5.97 12.51
C GLY A 63 -26.58 7.38 11.93
N HIS A 64 -25.41 7.97 11.66
CA HIS A 64 -25.33 9.27 11.00
C HIS A 64 -25.78 9.19 9.53
N ILE A 65 -25.42 8.11 8.84
CA ILE A 65 -25.87 7.84 7.46
C ILE A 65 -27.39 7.65 7.42
N GLU A 66 -27.95 6.88 8.35
CA GLU A 66 -29.39 6.66 8.50
C GLU A 66 -30.13 8.00 8.71
N ASN A 67 -29.68 8.82 9.65
CA ASN A 67 -30.24 10.15 9.88
C ASN A 67 -30.14 11.06 8.64
N SER A 68 -29.01 11.01 7.93
CA SER A 68 -28.82 11.77 6.69
C SER A 68 -29.76 11.31 5.58
N LEU A 69 -30.09 10.02 5.49
CA LEU A 69 -31.05 9.50 4.52
C LEU A 69 -32.48 9.92 4.85
N LEU A 70 -32.84 9.94 6.14
CA LEU A 70 -34.14 10.39 6.63
C LEU A 70 -34.36 11.90 6.42
N GLN A 71 -33.30 12.70 6.54
CA GLN A 71 -33.34 14.15 6.27
C GLN A 71 -33.24 14.48 4.77
N GLY A 72 -32.80 13.52 3.96
CA GLY A 72 -32.64 13.68 2.52
C GLY A 72 -33.96 13.60 1.76
N ASN A 73 -33.91 13.97 0.48
CA ASN A 73 -35.06 13.86 -0.41
C ASN A 73 -35.19 12.47 -1.08
N LEU A 74 -34.45 11.47 -0.58
CA LEU A 74 -34.46 10.12 -1.15
C LEU A 74 -35.66 9.34 -0.58
N PRO A 75 -36.54 8.77 -1.42
CA PRO A 75 -37.64 7.95 -0.95
C PRO A 75 -37.17 6.77 -0.08
N ALA A 76 -37.95 6.44 0.96
CA ALA A 76 -37.61 5.40 1.94
C ALA A 76 -37.39 4.01 1.30
N GLU A 77 -38.08 3.72 0.20
CA GLU A 77 -37.90 2.50 -0.60
C GLU A 77 -36.47 2.29 -1.11
N TYR A 78 -35.68 3.36 -1.26
CA TYR A 78 -34.28 3.26 -1.69
C TYR A 78 -33.28 3.16 -0.54
N HIS A 79 -33.70 3.37 0.71
CA HIS A 79 -32.78 3.37 1.86
C HIS A 79 -32.18 1.98 2.08
N ASP A 80 -32.97 0.93 1.91
CA ASP A 80 -32.51 -0.46 2.02
C ASP A 80 -31.42 -0.79 0.99
N TYR A 81 -31.58 -0.34 -0.26
CA TYR A 81 -30.56 -0.53 -1.29
C TYR A 81 -29.24 0.17 -0.95
N VAL A 82 -29.29 1.36 -0.36
CA VAL A 82 -28.08 2.05 0.12
C VAL A 82 -27.39 1.20 1.18
N PHE A 83 -28.13 0.69 2.18
CA PHE A 83 -27.54 -0.15 3.21
C PHE A 83 -27.02 -1.50 2.68
N PHE A 84 -27.68 -2.12 1.70
CA PHE A 84 -27.16 -3.32 1.04
C PHE A 84 -25.86 -3.05 0.29
N MET A 85 -25.75 -1.92 -0.41
CA MET A 85 -24.52 -1.54 -1.12
C MET A 85 -23.38 -1.22 -0.14
N LEU A 86 -23.66 -0.54 0.97
CA LEU A 86 -22.68 -0.32 2.03
C LEU A 86 -22.24 -1.65 2.67
N ALA A 87 -23.18 -2.55 2.95
CA ALA A 87 -22.85 -3.89 3.46
C ALA A 87 -22.01 -4.70 2.47
N ALA A 88 -22.31 -4.61 1.17
CA ALA A 88 -21.51 -5.24 0.12
C ALA A 88 -20.09 -4.65 0.05
N LEU A 89 -19.93 -3.32 0.16
CA LEU A 89 -18.62 -2.66 0.24
C LEU A 89 -17.78 -3.22 1.40
N LEU A 90 -18.39 -3.38 2.57
CA LEU A 90 -17.77 -3.97 3.76
C LEU A 90 -17.35 -5.43 3.51
N ALA A 91 -18.26 -6.26 3.00
CA ALA A 91 -18.00 -7.67 2.73
C ALA A 91 -16.88 -7.86 1.69
N VAL A 92 -16.93 -7.14 0.57
CA VAL A 92 -15.90 -7.19 -0.48
C VAL A 92 -14.54 -6.73 0.07
N SER A 93 -14.52 -5.65 0.87
CA SER A 93 -13.29 -5.17 1.49
C SER A 93 -12.68 -6.20 2.44
N ALA A 94 -13.50 -6.89 3.23
CA ALA A 94 -13.05 -7.96 4.11
C ALA A 94 -12.46 -9.15 3.32
N VAL A 95 -13.11 -9.57 2.25
CA VAL A 95 -12.60 -10.62 1.34
C VAL A 95 -11.27 -10.20 0.72
N MET A 96 -11.16 -8.97 0.24
CA MET A 96 -9.92 -8.45 -0.35
C MET A 96 -8.77 -8.41 0.65
N LEU A 97 -9.01 -7.95 1.89
CA LEU A 97 -8.01 -8.03 2.96
C LEU A 97 -7.62 -9.48 3.26
N GLY A 98 -8.58 -10.41 3.27
CA GLY A 98 -8.32 -11.84 3.41
C GLY A 98 -7.41 -12.40 2.31
N ILE A 99 -7.65 -12.02 1.05
CA ILE A 99 -6.79 -12.38 -0.08
C ILE A 99 -5.38 -11.82 0.09
N HIS A 100 -5.24 -10.54 0.48
CA HIS A 100 -3.94 -9.93 0.73
C HIS A 100 -3.20 -10.57 1.90
N LEU A 101 -3.91 -10.96 2.96
CA LEU A 101 -3.37 -11.70 4.09
C LEU A 101 -2.87 -13.08 3.66
N PHE A 102 -3.70 -13.85 2.96
CA PHE A 102 -3.33 -15.15 2.41
C PHE A 102 -2.09 -15.04 1.52
N ARG A 103 -2.09 -14.07 0.60
CA ARG A 103 -0.97 -13.79 -0.30
C ARG A 103 0.28 -13.37 0.46
N PHE A 104 0.17 -12.58 1.53
CA PHE A 104 1.29 -12.21 2.39
C PHE A 104 1.89 -13.43 3.11
N LEU A 105 1.05 -14.34 3.60
CA LEU A 105 1.48 -15.55 4.32
C LEU A 105 2.12 -16.57 3.36
N MET A 106 1.51 -16.81 2.19
CA MET A 106 1.94 -17.83 1.23
C MET A 106 3.05 -17.37 0.29
N ALA A 107 3.24 -16.07 0.06
CA ALA A 107 4.29 -15.59 -0.83
C ALA A 107 5.68 -15.81 -0.23
N ARG A 108 6.62 -16.24 -1.10
CA ARG A 108 8.05 -16.38 -0.78
C ARG A 108 8.60 -15.09 -0.18
N ARG A 109 9.51 -15.22 0.79
CA ARG A 109 10.02 -14.11 1.64
C ARG A 109 10.53 -12.90 0.85
N ALA A 110 11.08 -13.10 -0.34
CA ALA A 110 11.61 -12.04 -1.21
C ALA A 110 10.68 -11.63 -2.37
N SER A 111 9.44 -12.12 -2.43
CA SER A 111 8.51 -11.76 -3.51
C SER A 111 8.01 -10.32 -3.37
N THR A 112 8.00 -9.59 -4.48
CA THR A 112 7.34 -8.27 -4.62
C THR A 112 5.90 -8.29 -4.09
N ASP A 113 5.22 -9.42 -4.30
CA ASP A 113 3.84 -9.62 -3.88
C ASP A 113 3.66 -9.58 -2.37
N LYS A 114 4.63 -10.13 -1.64
CA LYS A 114 4.67 -10.13 -0.17
C LYS A 114 4.87 -8.71 0.34
N ARG A 115 5.77 -7.93 -0.28
CA ARG A 115 6.08 -6.55 0.14
C ARG A 115 4.89 -5.61 -0.08
N ASN A 116 4.23 -5.70 -1.22
CA ASN A 116 3.06 -4.85 -1.51
C ASN A 116 1.86 -5.23 -0.63
N SER A 117 1.56 -6.52 -0.51
CA SER A 117 0.45 -6.98 0.34
C SER A 117 0.72 -6.68 1.82
N GLY A 118 1.96 -6.83 2.28
CA GLY A 118 2.37 -6.46 3.63
C GLY A 118 2.24 -4.97 3.91
N GLY A 119 2.62 -4.12 2.95
CA GLY A 119 2.39 -2.67 3.04
C GLY A 119 0.90 -2.34 3.21
N LEU A 120 0.05 -2.90 2.35
CA LEU A 120 -1.40 -2.70 2.40
C LEU A 120 -2.01 -3.13 3.73
N LEU A 121 -1.66 -4.32 4.22
CA LEU A 121 -2.13 -4.82 5.51
C LEU A 121 -1.64 -3.96 6.68
N ALA A 122 -0.39 -3.52 6.66
CA ALA A 122 0.16 -2.61 7.68
C ALA A 122 -0.59 -1.28 7.69
N GLY A 123 -0.90 -0.72 6.52
CA GLY A 123 -1.73 0.48 6.39
C GLY A 123 -3.13 0.26 6.96
N ALA A 124 -3.78 -0.85 6.62
CA ALA A 124 -5.11 -1.18 7.13
C ALA A 124 -5.13 -1.36 8.66
N LEU A 125 -4.11 -2.00 9.23
CA LEU A 125 -3.94 -2.11 10.68
C LEU A 125 -3.71 -0.75 11.33
N ALA A 126 -2.90 0.12 10.72
CA ALA A 126 -2.67 1.48 11.22
C ALA A 126 -3.97 2.31 11.20
N ALA A 127 -4.80 2.17 10.18
CA ALA A 127 -6.12 2.80 10.14
C ALA A 127 -7.03 2.28 11.27
N GLY A 128 -7.06 0.96 11.49
CA GLY A 128 -7.77 0.36 12.61
C GLY A 128 -7.29 0.91 13.95
N ALA A 129 -5.98 0.93 14.18
CA ALA A 129 -5.40 1.50 15.38
C ALA A 129 -5.84 2.95 15.58
N LEU A 130 -5.67 3.81 14.56
CA LEU A 130 -6.04 5.23 14.62
C LEU A 130 -7.51 5.45 14.99
N VAL A 131 -8.42 4.65 14.44
CA VAL A 131 -9.86 4.74 14.71
C VAL A 131 -10.20 4.45 16.18
N TYR A 132 -9.46 3.54 16.83
CA TYR A 132 -9.67 3.14 18.21
C TYR A 132 -8.72 3.83 19.20
N THR A 133 -7.79 4.65 18.72
CA THR A 133 -6.89 5.45 19.55
C THR A 133 -7.68 6.55 20.28
N PRO A 134 -7.60 6.66 21.62
CA PRO A 134 -8.17 7.78 22.36
C PRO A 134 -7.56 9.12 21.95
N ALA A 135 -8.35 10.19 21.98
CA ALA A 135 -7.89 11.55 21.61
C ALA A 135 -6.62 11.97 22.38
N SER A 136 -6.52 11.61 23.67
CA SER A 136 -5.36 11.90 24.51
C SER A 136 -4.04 11.30 23.99
N VAL A 137 -4.09 10.14 23.34
CA VAL A 137 -2.91 9.49 22.74
C VAL A 137 -2.53 10.18 21.43
N PHE A 138 -3.51 10.69 20.70
CA PHE A 138 -3.27 11.46 19.49
C PHE A 138 -2.62 12.81 19.82
N ASP A 139 -3.12 13.52 20.83
CA ASP A 139 -2.55 14.78 21.31
C ASP A 139 -1.14 14.60 21.89
N ALA A 140 -0.92 13.52 22.65
CA ALA A 140 0.41 13.17 23.14
C ALA A 140 1.38 12.86 21.98
N GLY A 141 0.93 12.11 20.97
CA GLY A 141 1.72 11.81 19.78
C GLY A 141 2.07 13.06 18.96
N LEU A 142 1.11 13.96 18.75
CA LEU A 142 1.34 15.25 18.11
C LEU A 142 2.31 16.12 18.91
N GLY A 143 2.18 16.14 20.24
CA GLY A 143 3.12 16.85 21.12
C GLY A 143 4.55 16.31 21.04
N MET A 144 4.71 14.98 20.93
CA MET A 144 6.01 14.35 20.71
C MET A 144 6.59 14.65 19.33
N ILE A 145 5.75 14.69 18.28
CA ILE A 145 6.18 15.07 16.93
C ILE A 145 6.59 16.55 16.91
N ASP A 146 5.85 17.45 17.54
CA ASP A 146 6.20 18.87 17.62
C ASP A 146 7.57 19.08 18.29
N GLN A 147 7.81 18.42 19.43
CA GLN A 147 9.11 18.48 20.11
C GLN A 147 10.26 17.90 19.26
N ASN A 148 10.06 16.74 18.62
CA ASN A 148 11.08 16.15 17.76
C ASN A 148 11.32 16.98 16.48
N SER A 149 10.27 17.57 15.91
CA SER A 149 10.36 18.41 14.72
C SER A 149 11.11 19.70 15.02
N ARG A 150 10.81 20.35 16.16
CA ARG A 150 11.57 21.49 16.66
C ARG A 150 13.04 21.11 16.90
N SER A 151 13.31 19.95 17.50
CA SER A 151 14.69 19.50 17.73
C SER A 151 15.45 19.23 16.42
N LEU A 152 14.78 18.70 15.40
CA LEU A 152 15.35 18.50 14.06
C LEU A 152 15.57 19.82 13.32
N ILE A 153 14.66 20.79 13.45
CA ILE A 153 14.81 22.13 12.89
C ILE A 153 15.98 22.87 13.57
N VAL A 154 16.11 22.76 14.89
CA VAL A 154 17.23 23.33 15.66
C VAL A 154 18.56 22.63 15.36
N ALA A 155 18.54 21.32 15.13
CA ALA A 155 19.73 20.58 14.70
C ALA A 155 20.13 20.92 13.25
N ALA A 156 19.15 21.12 12.36
CA ALA A 156 19.38 21.54 10.99
C ALA A 156 19.87 22.99 10.89
N SER A 157 19.32 23.90 11.71
CA SER A 157 19.76 25.31 11.76
C SER A 157 21.18 25.45 12.30
N SER A 158 21.54 24.66 13.34
CA SER A 158 22.90 24.65 13.88
C SER A 158 23.92 24.04 12.92
N THR A 159 23.52 23.10 12.07
CA THR A 159 24.39 22.51 11.04
C THR A 159 24.55 23.41 9.81
N ALA A 160 23.51 24.17 9.45
CA ALA A 160 23.52 25.02 8.25
C ALA A 160 23.95 26.48 8.51
N ASN A 161 24.11 26.90 9.77
CA ASN A 161 24.32 28.30 10.19
C ASN A 161 23.28 29.26 9.57
N ILE A 162 22.04 28.77 9.41
CA ILE A 162 20.88 29.51 8.92
C ILE A 162 19.89 29.55 10.06
N ASP A 163 19.47 30.74 10.48
CA ASP A 163 18.45 30.92 11.52
C ASP A 163 17.05 30.64 10.98
N LEU A 164 16.71 29.34 10.93
CA LEU A 164 15.39 28.84 10.53
C LEU A 164 14.31 29.14 11.58
N ALA A 165 14.66 29.58 12.79
CA ALA A 165 13.68 29.95 13.82
C ALA A 165 12.99 31.29 13.51
N SER A 166 13.55 32.09 12.58
CA SER A 166 12.95 33.32 12.07
C SER A 166 11.96 33.11 10.91
N ILE A 167 11.87 31.89 10.35
CA ILE A 167 11.00 31.58 9.21
C ILE A 167 9.61 31.22 9.71
N ALA A 168 8.73 32.22 9.78
CA ALA A 168 7.30 31.99 9.95
C ALA A 168 6.72 31.40 8.66
N PHE A 169 6.23 30.16 8.72
CA PHE A 169 5.39 29.60 7.65
C PHE A 169 4.04 30.30 7.66
N VAL A 170 3.94 31.42 6.94
CA VAL A 170 2.66 32.07 6.68
C VAL A 170 1.92 31.22 5.65
N SER A 171 0.92 30.46 6.09
CA SER A 171 -0.14 30.01 5.18
C SER A 171 -0.81 31.27 4.64
N SER A 172 -0.70 31.51 3.34
CA SER A 172 -1.59 32.47 2.68
C SER A 172 -2.98 31.84 2.64
N ASN A 173 -3.70 31.92 3.76
CA ASN A 173 -5.15 31.86 3.72
C ASN A 173 -5.58 33.09 2.94
N GLY A 174 -5.84 32.91 1.65
CA GLY A 174 -6.48 33.91 0.82
C GLY A 174 -7.72 34.42 1.53
N LEU A 175 -7.73 35.71 1.85
CA LEU A 175 -8.90 36.42 2.32
C LEU A 175 -9.00 37.74 1.56
N ASN A 176 -10.19 37.89 0.96
CA ASN A 176 -10.81 39.03 0.26
C ASN A 176 -10.51 39.17 -1.22
#